data_AF-A0A1A8MQX9-F1
#
_entry.id   AF-A0A1A8MQX9-F1
#
_cell.length_a   1.000
_cell.length_b   1.000
_cell.length_c   1.000
_cell.angle_alpha   90.00
_cell.angle_beta   90.00
_cell.angle_gamma   90.00
#
_symmetry.space_group_name_H-M   'P 1'
#
loop_
_entity.id
_entity.type
_entity.pdbx_description
1 polymer ?
#
loop_
_entity_poly.entity_id
_entity_poly.type
_entity_poly.pdbx_seq_one_letter_code
_entity_poly.pdbx_strand_id
1 'polypeptide(L)'
;ATFWSLSGHKTSLIGPAHVLPVGQSEDDNVVPVVICASEERMGATMATINSIISNTDTSVFFYVVTLRDAVKLISTYVQRSKLRVIHYKILEFNPMVLRGKVKPDSSRPELLHPLNFVRFYLPLLGISHKRVIYLDDDVIVQGDIRDLYDVKLKAGHAAAFATDCDLPSTHEMVQSIGM
;
A
#
# COMPACT_ATOMS: atom_id res chain seq x y z
N ALA A 1 35.56 38.79 8.65
CA ALA A 1 35.44 39.91 7.68
C ALA A 1 35.38 39.28 6.31
N THR A 2 34.30 39.35 5.53
CA THR A 2 33.55 40.56 5.16
C THR A 2 32.05 40.26 5.06
N PHE A 3 31.24 41.27 5.38
CA PHE A 3 29.78 41.31 5.43
C PHE A 3 29.16 41.78 4.09
N TRP A 4 27.82 41.93 4.09
CA TRP A 4 26.87 42.51 3.10
C TRP A 4 26.04 41.46 2.34
N SER A 5 24.71 41.49 2.28
CA SER A 5 23.69 42.42 2.79
C SER A 5 22.30 41.73 2.77
N LEU A 6 21.42 42.05 3.72
CA LEU A 6 20.01 41.64 3.77
C LEU A 6 19.13 42.60 2.98
N SER A 7 18.26 42.09 2.09
CA SER A 7 16.86 42.54 1.99
C SER A 7 16.08 41.76 0.95
N GLY A 8 14.90 41.29 1.34
CA GLY A 8 13.94 40.67 0.43
C GLY A 8 12.85 39.86 1.13
N HIS A 9 12.21 40.41 2.16
CA HIS A 9 10.94 39.85 2.64
C HIS A 9 9.88 39.96 1.54
N LYS A 10 9.42 38.83 1.02
CA LYS A 10 8.05 38.68 0.49
C LYS A 10 7.42 37.46 1.14
N THR A 11 6.66 37.75 2.19
CA THR A 11 5.70 36.87 2.83
C THR A 11 4.62 36.52 1.80
N SER A 12 4.62 35.29 1.28
CA SER A 12 3.46 34.75 0.58
C SER A 12 2.58 34.05 1.61
N LEU A 13 1.42 34.64 1.85
CA LEU A 13 0.40 34.18 2.76
C LEU A 13 -0.06 32.76 2.37
N ILE A 14 -0.09 31.88 3.36
CA ILE A 14 -0.68 30.55 3.29
C ILE A 14 -2.20 30.75 3.17
N GLY A 15 -2.73 30.51 1.97
CA GLY A 15 -4.16 30.36 1.73
C GLY A 15 -4.66 28.99 2.25
N PRO A 16 -5.96 28.84 2.53
CA PRO A 16 -6.49 27.63 3.12
C PRO A 16 -6.41 26.45 2.14
N ALA A 17 -6.39 25.24 2.70
CA ALA A 17 -6.29 23.96 2.01
C ALA A 17 -7.07 23.94 0.69
N HIS A 18 -6.34 23.85 -0.43
CA HIS A 18 -6.93 23.48 -1.72
C HIS A 18 -7.46 22.06 -1.61
N VAL A 19 -8.79 21.94 -1.49
CA VAL A 19 -9.50 20.71 -1.80
C VAL A 19 -9.24 20.42 -3.27
N LEU A 20 -8.45 19.37 -3.56
CA LEU A 20 -8.19 18.94 -4.93
C LEU A 20 -9.54 18.55 -5.58
N PRO A 21 -9.85 19.06 -6.78
CA PRO A 21 -11.09 18.69 -7.47
C PRO A 21 -11.09 17.19 -7.79
N VAL A 22 -12.24 16.55 -7.59
CA VAL A 22 -12.50 15.19 -8.07
C VAL A 22 -12.39 15.21 -9.60
N GLY A 23 -11.44 14.46 -10.15
CA GLY A 23 -11.36 14.20 -11.60
C GLY A 23 -10.07 14.62 -12.31
N GLN A 24 -8.96 14.87 -11.62
CA GLN A 24 -7.65 14.86 -12.30
C GLN A 24 -7.19 13.40 -12.45
N SER A 25 -6.94 12.98 -13.69
CA SER A 25 -6.19 11.74 -13.95
C SER A 25 -4.85 11.88 -13.25
N GLU A 26 -4.68 11.14 -12.16
CA GLU A 26 -3.37 10.97 -11.54
C GLU A 26 -2.43 10.45 -12.63
N ASP A 27 -1.25 11.08 -12.72
CA ASP A 27 -0.27 10.95 -13.82
C ASP A 27 -0.19 9.53 -14.38
N ASP A 28 -0.27 9.37 -15.71
CA ASP A 28 -0.06 8.08 -16.39
C ASP A 28 1.32 7.45 -16.08
N ASN A 29 2.22 8.23 -15.48
CA ASN A 29 3.57 7.84 -15.09
C ASN A 29 3.72 7.39 -13.63
N VAL A 30 2.63 7.25 -12.88
CA VAL A 30 2.64 6.79 -11.48
C VAL A 30 2.29 5.30 -11.39
N VAL A 31 2.94 4.58 -10.47
CA VAL A 31 2.59 3.19 -10.10
C VAL A 31 1.72 3.22 -8.84
N PRO A 32 0.41 2.98 -8.95
CA PRO A 32 -0.47 2.91 -7.78
C PRO A 32 -0.40 1.54 -7.09
N VAL A 33 -0.15 1.57 -5.78
CA VAL A 33 -0.03 0.38 -4.93
C VAL A 33 -1.05 0.45 -3.79
N VAL A 34 -1.85 -0.59 -3.63
CA VAL A 34 -2.82 -0.77 -2.54
C VAL A 34 -2.20 -1.68 -1.49
N ILE A 35 -2.15 -1.21 -0.24
CA ILE A 35 -1.66 -1.98 0.91
C ILE A 35 -2.68 -1.86 2.04
N CYS A 36 -3.03 -2.99 2.66
CA CYS A 36 -3.82 -2.98 3.88
C CYS A 36 -2.91 -2.74 5.09
N ALA A 37 -3.32 -1.85 5.99
CA ALA A 37 -2.56 -1.48 7.16
C ALA A 37 -3.44 -1.64 8.40
N SER A 38 -3.22 -2.72 9.15
CA SER A 38 -3.84 -2.87 10.46
C SER A 38 -3.02 -2.17 11.54
N GLU A 39 -3.66 -1.83 12.66
CA GLU A 39 -3.00 -1.16 13.78
C GLU A 39 -1.87 -2.04 14.35
N GLU A 40 -2.14 -3.33 14.52
CA GLU A 40 -1.23 -4.30 15.13
C GLU A 40 -0.05 -4.69 14.23
N ARG A 41 -0.13 -4.44 12.91
CA ARG A 41 0.95 -4.75 11.94
C ARG A 41 1.54 -3.53 11.26
N MET A 42 1.38 -2.34 11.86
CA MET A 42 1.86 -1.10 11.25
C MET A 42 3.36 -1.12 10.91
N GLY A 43 4.18 -1.74 11.75
CA GLY A 43 5.61 -1.90 11.45
C GLY A 43 5.88 -2.67 10.15
N ALA A 44 5.08 -3.71 9.89
CA ALA A 44 5.16 -4.51 8.67
C ALA A 44 4.70 -3.71 7.44
N THR A 45 3.59 -2.97 7.56
CA THR A 45 3.15 -2.03 6.51
C THR A 45 4.24 -1.01 6.16
N MET A 46 4.86 -0.40 7.17
CA MET A 46 5.92 0.60 6.96
C MET A 46 7.17 -0.03 6.34
N ALA A 47 7.51 -1.27 6.72
CA ALA A 47 8.60 -2.02 6.10
C ALA A 47 8.32 -2.33 4.62
N THR A 48 7.09 -2.75 4.29
CA THR A 48 6.64 -2.99 2.92
C THR A 48 6.76 -1.72 2.08
N ILE A 49 6.18 -0.60 2.54
CA ILE A 49 6.27 0.70 1.86
C ILE A 49 7.73 1.12 1.69
N ASN A 50 8.53 1.02 2.76
CA ASN A 50 9.95 1.39 2.72
C ASN A 50 10.74 0.54 1.72
N SER A 51 10.46 -0.76 1.64
CA SER A 51 11.12 -1.66 0.69
C SER A 51 10.82 -1.27 -0.76
N ILE A 52 9.58 -0.89 -1.07
CA ILE A 52 9.20 -0.43 -2.41
C ILE A 52 9.97 0.84 -2.78
N ILE A 53 9.88 1.89 -1.95
CA ILE A 53 10.53 3.19 -2.27
C ILE A 53 12.06 3.12 -2.29
N SER A 54 12.67 2.13 -1.63
CA SER A 54 14.12 1.98 -1.60
C SER A 54 14.67 1.21 -2.80
N ASN A 55 13.80 0.54 -3.57
CA ASN A 55 14.18 -0.33 -4.69
C ASN A 55 13.56 0.11 -6.03
N THR A 56 12.98 1.32 -6.11
CA THR A 56 12.44 1.88 -7.36
C THR A 56 12.77 3.36 -7.46
N ASP A 57 13.11 3.81 -8.67
CA ASP A 57 13.20 5.23 -9.01
C ASP A 57 11.87 5.76 -9.60
N THR A 58 10.87 4.88 -9.75
CA THR A 58 9.55 5.23 -10.30
C THR A 58 8.71 6.00 -9.27
N SER A 59 7.88 6.93 -9.75
CA SER A 59 6.89 7.60 -8.90
C SER A 59 5.80 6.61 -8.46
N VAL A 60 5.67 6.39 -7.15
CA VAL A 60 4.70 5.45 -6.57
C VAL A 60 3.64 6.21 -5.77
N PHE A 61 2.37 5.85 -5.95
CA PHE A 61 1.25 6.36 -5.16
C PHE A 61 0.65 5.25 -4.31
N PHE A 62 0.61 5.44 -3.00
CA PHE A 62 0.11 4.44 -2.07
C PHE A 62 -1.34 4.69 -1.67
N TYR A 63 -2.21 3.72 -1.91
CA TYR A 63 -3.49 3.62 -1.24
C TYR A 63 -3.34 2.77 0.02
N VAL A 64 -3.32 3.42 1.17
CA VAL A 64 -3.20 2.74 2.47
C VAL A 64 -4.60 2.49 3.01
N VAL A 65 -5.07 1.24 2.93
CA VAL A 65 -6.42 0.86 3.35
C VAL A 65 -6.40 0.43 4.80
N THR A 66 -7.28 1.00 5.62
CA THR A 66 -7.30 0.74 7.06
C THR A 66 -8.69 0.89 7.66
N LEU A 67 -8.82 0.59 8.96
CA LEU A 67 -10.02 0.83 9.74
C LEU A 67 -9.99 2.25 10.35
N ARG A 68 -11.18 2.76 10.72
CA ARG A 68 -11.37 4.15 11.16
C ARG A 68 -10.46 4.57 12.32
N ASP A 69 -10.30 3.69 13.29
CA ASP A 69 -9.46 3.85 14.48
C ASP A 69 -7.97 4.01 14.14
N ALA A 70 -7.49 3.26 13.15
CA ALA A 70 -6.09 3.24 12.74
C ALA A 70 -5.67 4.42 11.84
N VAL A 71 -6.61 5.17 11.25
CA VAL A 71 -6.32 6.29 10.31
C VAL A 71 -5.34 7.32 10.91
N LYS A 72 -5.59 7.74 12.16
CA LYS A 72 -4.74 8.73 12.84
C LYS A 72 -3.35 8.18 13.14
N LEU A 73 -3.28 6.92 13.52
CA LEU A 73 -2.03 6.25 13.86
C LEU A 73 -1.13 6.12 12.61
N ILE A 74 -1.69 5.67 11.48
CA ILE A 74 -0.98 5.56 10.20
C ILE A 74 -0.42 6.92 9.77
N SER A 75 -1.27 7.96 9.82
CA SER A 75 -0.85 9.32 9.48
C SER A 75 0.35 9.78 10.33
N THR A 76 0.32 9.46 11.64
CA THR A 76 1.40 9.80 12.56
C THR A 76 2.70 9.06 12.23
N TYR A 77 2.63 7.77 11.90
CA TYR A 77 3.82 6.98 11.52
C TYR A 77 4.47 7.47 10.22
N VAL A 78 3.65 7.77 9.21
CA VAL A 78 4.17 8.32 7.94
C VAL A 78 4.84 9.67 8.19
N GLN A 79 4.20 10.58 8.91
CA GLN A 79 4.73 11.92 9.17
C GLN A 79 6.00 11.93 10.03
N ARG A 80 6.13 10.99 10.98
CA ARG A 80 7.27 10.94 11.92
C ARG A 80 8.44 10.09 11.44
N SER A 81 8.35 9.50 10.25
CA SER A 81 9.40 8.66 9.67
C SER A 81 10.01 9.31 8.42
N LYS A 82 10.96 8.60 7.79
CA LYS A 82 11.51 8.99 6.49
C LYS A 82 10.45 8.94 5.37
N LEU A 83 9.30 8.30 5.62
CA LEU A 83 8.20 8.13 4.67
C LEU A 83 7.35 9.39 4.48
N ARG A 84 7.62 10.49 5.18
CA ARG A 84 6.86 11.74 5.05
C ARG A 84 6.79 12.34 3.63
N VAL A 85 7.67 11.90 2.74
CA VAL A 85 7.79 12.38 1.35
C VAL A 85 7.05 11.51 0.34
N ILE A 86 6.41 10.41 0.76
CA ILE A 86 5.67 9.54 -0.16
C ILE A 86 4.36 10.20 -0.62
N HIS A 87 3.90 9.84 -1.82
CA HIS A 87 2.56 10.16 -2.29
C HIS A 87 1.60 9.08 -1.80
N TYR A 88 0.60 9.45 -1.00
CA TYR A 88 -0.35 8.47 -0.48
C TYR A 88 -1.74 9.05 -0.20
N LYS A 89 -2.72 8.16 -0.14
CA LYS A 89 -4.08 8.42 0.33
C LYS A 89 -4.50 7.30 1.28
N ILE A 90 -4.97 7.66 2.47
CA ILE A 90 -5.56 6.70 3.40
C ILE A 90 -7.02 6.48 2.99
N LEU A 91 -7.42 5.22 2.87
CA LEU A 91 -8.79 4.80 2.57
C LEU A 91 -9.37 4.05 3.77
N GLU A 92 -10.47 4.54 4.33
CA GLU A 92 -11.21 3.84 5.38
C GLU A 92 -12.04 2.71 4.75
N PHE A 93 -11.81 1.48 5.20
CA PHE A 93 -12.65 0.33 4.86
C PHE A 93 -13.79 0.20 5.86
N ASN A 94 -15.03 0.15 5.35
CA ASN A 94 -16.22 -0.04 6.17
C ASN A 94 -16.47 -1.54 6.40
N PRO A 95 -16.22 -2.11 7.60
CA PRO A 95 -16.40 -3.54 7.85
C PRO A 95 -17.86 -3.99 7.77
N MET A 96 -18.83 -3.08 7.79
CA MET A 96 -20.26 -3.42 7.66
C MET A 96 -20.60 -4.09 6.33
N VAL A 97 -19.79 -3.90 5.29
CA VAL A 97 -19.99 -4.59 4.00
C VAL A 97 -19.83 -6.12 4.12
N LEU A 98 -19.20 -6.60 5.19
CA LEU A 98 -18.98 -8.02 5.50
C LEU A 98 -20.12 -8.64 6.31
N ARG A 99 -21.06 -7.83 6.83
CA ARG A 99 -22.15 -8.31 7.69
C ARG A 99 -22.95 -9.41 6.98
N GLY A 100 -23.05 -10.57 7.62
CA GLY A 100 -23.77 -11.74 7.09
C GLY A 100 -23.04 -12.49 5.97
N LYS A 101 -21.80 -12.09 5.60
CA LYS A 101 -20.99 -12.76 4.57
C LYS A 101 -19.83 -13.55 5.14
N VAL A 102 -19.38 -13.20 6.34
CA VAL A 102 -18.30 -13.87 7.06
C VAL A 102 -18.89 -14.61 8.25
N LYS A 103 -18.57 -15.90 8.39
CA LYS A 103 -19.00 -16.70 9.54
C LYS A 103 -18.19 -16.29 10.76
N PRO A 104 -18.82 -15.85 11.85
CA PRO A 104 -18.11 -15.42 13.06
C PRO A 104 -17.47 -16.62 13.79
N ASP A 105 -18.10 -17.79 13.70
CA ASP A 105 -17.62 -19.03 14.32
C ASP A 105 -16.61 -19.73 13.41
N SER A 106 -15.39 -19.18 13.36
CA SER A 106 -14.24 -19.79 12.69
C SER A 106 -13.32 -20.42 13.73
N SER A 107 -12.74 -21.58 13.40
CA SER A 107 -11.64 -22.16 14.18
C SER A 107 -10.34 -21.32 14.11
N ARG A 108 -10.32 -20.32 13.22
CA ARG A 108 -9.20 -19.41 12.95
C ARG A 108 -9.69 -17.95 13.00
N PRO A 109 -9.98 -17.41 14.20
CA PRO A 109 -10.50 -16.06 14.35
C PRO A 109 -9.54 -14.98 13.85
N GLU A 110 -8.23 -15.24 13.84
CA GLU A 110 -7.20 -14.34 13.32
C GLU A 110 -7.35 -14.08 11.82
N LEU A 111 -7.92 -15.03 11.07
CA LEU A 111 -8.19 -14.86 9.65
C LEU A 111 -9.42 -14.00 9.38
N LEU A 112 -10.25 -13.74 10.39
CA LEU A 112 -11.49 -12.96 10.27
C LEU A 112 -11.27 -11.45 10.35
N HIS A 113 -10.01 -10.99 10.42
CA HIS A 113 -9.72 -9.55 10.42
C HIS A 113 -10.31 -8.88 9.17
N PRO A 114 -11.08 -7.78 9.29
CA PRO A 114 -11.81 -7.19 8.17
C PRO A 114 -10.93 -6.83 6.96
N LEU A 115 -9.69 -6.41 7.21
CA LEU A 115 -8.76 -6.04 6.13
C LEU A 115 -8.37 -7.22 5.23
N ASN A 116 -8.45 -8.46 5.71
CA ASN A 116 -8.17 -9.65 4.89
C ASN A 116 -9.16 -9.79 3.72
N PHE A 117 -10.33 -9.18 3.82
CA PHE A 117 -11.38 -9.24 2.81
C PHE A 117 -11.33 -8.09 1.80
N VAL A 118 -10.49 -7.07 2.01
CA VAL A 118 -10.44 -5.85 1.17
C VAL A 118 -10.22 -6.18 -0.31
N ARG A 119 -9.41 -7.20 -0.62
CA ARG A 119 -9.15 -7.65 -2.00
C ARG A 119 -10.42 -7.95 -2.81
N PHE A 120 -11.50 -8.36 -2.15
CA PHE A 120 -12.80 -8.63 -2.79
C PHE A 120 -13.68 -7.38 -2.99
N TYR A 121 -13.30 -6.26 -2.38
CA TYR A 121 -14.07 -5.02 -2.36
C TYR A 121 -13.29 -3.82 -2.92
N LEU A 122 -12.19 -4.06 -3.64
CA LEU A 122 -11.41 -2.99 -4.29
C LEU A 122 -12.26 -2.01 -5.10
N PRO A 123 -13.30 -2.42 -5.87
CA PRO A 123 -14.15 -1.47 -6.61
C PRO A 123 -14.99 -0.54 -5.72
N LEU A 124 -15.18 -0.87 -4.44
CA LEU A 124 -15.89 -0.02 -3.48
C LEU A 124 -14.97 1.00 -2.81
N LEU A 125 -13.65 0.84 -2.97
CA LEU A 125 -12.68 1.79 -2.47
C LEU A 125 -12.61 3.00 -3.41
N GLY A 126 -12.37 4.19 -2.87
CA GLY A 126 -12.20 5.43 -3.63
C GLY A 126 -10.86 5.52 -4.38
N ILE A 127 -10.53 4.46 -5.14
CA ILE A 127 -9.36 4.33 -6.01
C ILE A 127 -9.69 5.00 -7.35
N SER A 128 -8.85 5.97 -7.74
CA SER A 128 -8.98 6.76 -8.97
C SER A 128 -8.27 6.12 -10.16
N HIS A 129 -7.24 5.30 -9.91
CA HIS A 129 -6.44 4.67 -10.97
C HIS A 129 -7.15 3.45 -11.58
N LYS A 130 -7.03 3.28 -12.90
CA LYS A 130 -7.64 2.16 -13.65
C LYS A 130 -6.99 0.80 -13.39
N ARG A 131 -5.73 0.81 -12.97
CA ARG A 131 -4.91 -0.37 -12.68
C ARG A 131 -4.18 -0.12 -11.38
N VAL A 132 -4.04 -1.12 -10.53
CA VAL A 132 -3.29 -1.07 -9.27
C VAL A 132 -2.52 -2.36 -9.04
N ILE A 133 -1.46 -2.29 -8.25
CA ILE A 133 -0.86 -3.47 -7.63
C ILE A 133 -1.44 -3.60 -6.23
N TYR A 134 -1.91 -4.79 -5.85
CA TYR A 134 -2.32 -5.08 -4.48
C TYR A 134 -1.23 -5.90 -3.80
N LEU A 135 -0.75 -5.46 -2.64
CA LEU A 135 0.23 -6.17 -1.82
C LEU A 135 -0.30 -6.34 -0.40
N ASP A 136 -0.03 -7.50 0.18
CA ASP A 136 -0.15 -7.70 1.64
C ASP A 136 1.00 -6.95 2.34
N ASP A 137 0.87 -6.69 3.64
CA ASP A 137 1.82 -5.90 4.45
C ASP A 137 2.98 -6.73 5.03
N ASP A 138 3.04 -8.02 4.73
CA ASP A 138 4.05 -8.99 5.17
C ASP A 138 5.02 -9.38 4.05
N VAL A 139 5.16 -8.51 3.05
CA VAL A 139 6.08 -8.68 1.92
C VAL A 139 7.25 -7.69 1.98
N ILE A 140 8.40 -8.09 1.44
CA ILE A 140 9.54 -7.21 1.21
C ILE A 140 9.83 -7.20 -0.29
N VAL A 141 9.73 -6.03 -0.92
CA VAL A 141 9.98 -5.84 -2.34
C VAL A 141 11.46 -5.52 -2.55
N GLN A 142 12.16 -6.37 -3.30
CA GLN A 142 13.60 -6.23 -3.57
C GLN A 142 13.92 -5.75 -4.99
N GLY A 143 12.94 -5.75 -5.90
CA GLY A 143 13.09 -5.29 -7.28
C GLY A 143 12.27 -4.04 -7.57
N ASP A 144 12.35 -3.55 -8.81
CA ASP A 144 11.54 -2.42 -9.25
C ASP A 144 10.06 -2.84 -9.36
N ILE A 145 9.20 -2.18 -8.59
CA ILE A 145 7.76 -2.43 -8.60
C ILE A 145 7.10 -2.14 -9.97
N ARG A 146 7.76 -1.32 -10.80
CA ARG A 146 7.30 -1.01 -12.16
C ARG A 146 7.26 -2.26 -13.05
N ASP A 147 8.20 -3.18 -12.87
CA ASP A 147 8.25 -4.43 -13.64
C ASP A 147 6.97 -5.25 -13.45
N LEU A 148 6.45 -5.30 -12.21
CA LEU A 148 5.17 -5.94 -11.90
C LEU A 148 3.98 -5.16 -12.48
N TYR A 149 4.04 -3.83 -12.44
CA TYR A 149 2.97 -2.97 -12.98
C TYR A 149 2.84 -3.09 -14.50
N ASP A 150 3.94 -3.29 -15.23
CA ASP A 150 3.94 -3.34 -16.69
C ASP A 150 3.62 -4.73 -17.26
N VAL A 151 3.44 -5.75 -16.41
CA VAL A 151 2.99 -7.08 -16.83
C VAL A 151 1.71 -6.97 -17.65
N LYS A 152 1.69 -7.55 -18.84
CA LYS A 152 0.52 -7.47 -19.74
C LYS A 152 -0.56 -8.46 -19.30
N LEU A 153 -1.75 -7.94 -18.98
CA LEU A 153 -2.93 -8.77 -18.80
C LEU A 153 -3.47 -9.19 -20.17
N LYS A 154 -3.83 -10.47 -20.31
CA LYS A 154 -4.50 -10.96 -21.52
C LYS A 154 -5.88 -10.30 -21.65
N ALA A 155 -6.35 -10.10 -22.89
CA ALA A 155 -7.68 -9.56 -23.12
C ALA A 155 -8.75 -10.35 -22.33
N GLY A 156 -9.69 -9.64 -21.72
CA GLY A 156 -10.74 -10.21 -20.88
C GLY A 156 -10.33 -10.60 -19.45
N HIS A 157 -9.05 -10.47 -19.07
CA HIS A 157 -8.61 -10.74 -17.69
C HIS A 157 -8.62 -9.46 -16.86
N ALA A 158 -9.25 -9.51 -15.69
CA ALA A 158 -9.33 -8.38 -14.76
C ALA A 158 -8.10 -8.25 -13.84
N ALA A 159 -7.39 -9.34 -13.60
CA ALA A 159 -6.24 -9.40 -12.70
C ALA A 159 -5.27 -10.53 -13.09
N ALA A 160 -4.05 -10.44 -12.57
CA ALA A 160 -3.05 -11.51 -12.55
C ALA A 160 -2.65 -11.77 -11.09
N PHE A 161 -2.26 -13.01 -10.80
CA PHE A 161 -1.88 -13.46 -9.46
C PHE A 161 -0.56 -14.22 -9.53
N ALA A 162 0.23 -14.17 -8.45
CA ALA A 162 1.36 -15.05 -8.29
C ALA A 162 0.86 -16.49 -8.07
N THR A 163 1.49 -17.45 -8.73
CA THR A 163 1.27 -18.87 -8.47
C THR A 163 2.01 -19.29 -7.20
N ASP A 164 1.52 -20.34 -6.55
CA ASP A 164 2.25 -20.95 -5.44
C ASP A 164 3.62 -21.45 -5.92
N CYS A 165 4.59 -21.46 -5.01
CA CYS A 165 5.90 -22.02 -5.29
C CYS A 165 5.81 -23.54 -5.43
N ASP A 166 6.37 -24.08 -6.51
CA ASP A 166 6.63 -25.51 -6.64
C ASP A 166 7.82 -25.88 -5.74
N LEU A 167 7.56 -26.04 -4.44
CA LEU A 167 8.55 -26.57 -3.51
C LEU A 167 8.70 -28.08 -3.75
N PRO A 168 9.93 -28.63 -3.82
CA PRO A 168 10.09 -30.08 -3.81
C PRO A 168 9.44 -30.65 -2.55
N SER A 169 8.80 -31.81 -2.68
CA SER A 169 8.06 -32.41 -1.57
C SER A 169 8.93 -32.47 -0.32
N THR A 170 8.38 -32.09 0.84
CA THR A 170 9.11 -32.10 2.13
C THR A 170 9.70 -33.47 2.48
N HIS A 171 9.32 -34.54 1.78
CA HIS A 171 9.94 -35.85 1.87
C HIS A 171 11.37 -35.92 1.28
N GLU A 172 11.72 -35.10 0.28
CA GLU A 172 13.06 -35.14 -0.34
C GLU A 172 14.10 -34.34 0.46
N MET A 173 13.69 -33.32 1.22
CA MET A 173 14.62 -32.50 2.01
C MET A 173 15.09 -33.15 3.31
N VAL A 174 14.42 -34.20 3.81
CA VAL A 174 14.82 -34.87 5.06
C VAL A 174 15.96 -35.88 4.86
N GLN A 175 16.31 -36.24 3.61
CA GLN A 175 17.35 -37.24 3.34
C GLN A 175 18.76 -36.68 3.13
N SER A 176 18.98 -35.36 3.14
CA SER A 176 20.28 -34.79 2.75
C SER A 176 21.07 -34.07 3.85
N ILE A 177 20.69 -34.18 5.13
CA ILE A 177 21.51 -33.70 6.27
C ILE A 177 21.91 -34.90 7.16
N GLY A 178 22.43 -35.95 6.52
CA GLY A 178 22.82 -37.18 7.20
C GLY A 178 23.73 -38.04 6.35
N MET A 179 24.88 -37.51 5.94
CA MET A 179 26.09 -38.30 5.65
C MET A 179 27.32 -37.51 6.10
#